data_AF-A0A7I4YQK3-F1
#
_entry.id   AF-A0A7I4YQK3-F1
#
_cell.length_a   1.000
_cell.length_b   1.000
_cell.length_c   1.000
_cell.angle_alpha   90.00
_cell.angle_beta   90.00
_cell.angle_gamma   90.00
#
_symmetry.space_group_name_H-M   'P 1'
#
loop_
_entity.id
_entity.type
_entity.pdbx_description
1 polymer ?
#
loop_
_entity_poly.entity_id
_entity_poly.type
_entity_poly.pdbx_seq_one_letter_code
_entity_poly.pdbx_strand_id
1 'polypeptide(L)'
;MTNTSIGGMALFSINPKGEEATIGIVYSSLALFIAPLYSVVIYVMTKDKELRSSPQYRLMNQINFLDFGQVICHVLSGIFIIFPQIQQRLPALVRIFGCTANSLWLALFPVMSVLAISRILVIRRVIQPKEIPLALKVVMVIGWMYSIGVWLWGCITQNFYLTGVGWSYDLSKMGAKTLSALEWYLCFPSLGLTYIAYLAIVIHVEMTRRDMTTNTNRRGQEIKIFLQATILFCYMSTLIILWHNAVDWFHMTSTTIAILNSAWIFFSYLNPLLLLAMNHTIRKKVMVIFKGYSREGFTGSVFFINLSKTRPPSITPG
;
A
#
# COMPACT_ATOMS: atom_id res chain seq x y z
N MET A 1 -8.02 -34.41 36.03
CA MET A 1 -7.58 -33.12 36.60
C MET A 1 -6.07 -33.02 36.45
N THR A 2 -5.59 -32.40 35.40
CA THR A 2 -4.16 -32.12 35.19
C THR A 2 -3.98 -30.61 35.19
N ASN A 3 -3.74 -30.07 36.39
CA ASN A 3 -3.20 -28.73 36.59
C ASN A 3 -1.76 -28.73 36.11
N THR A 4 -1.54 -28.53 34.82
CA THR A 4 -0.22 -28.14 34.30
C THR A 4 -0.08 -26.64 34.42
N SER A 5 0.92 -26.24 35.20
CA SER A 5 1.36 -24.89 35.52
C SER A 5 1.58 -24.00 34.28
N ILE A 6 0.54 -23.29 33.84
CA ILE A 6 0.67 -22.20 32.84
C ILE A 6 1.48 -21.00 33.42
N GLY A 7 1.72 -20.99 34.74
CA GLY A 7 2.48 -19.94 35.44
C GLY A 7 4.00 -19.89 35.18
N GLY A 8 4.62 -20.90 34.57
CA GLY A 8 6.08 -21.06 34.57
C GLY A 8 6.85 -20.68 33.30
N MET A 9 6.21 -20.55 32.14
CA MET A 9 6.95 -20.27 30.89
C MET A 9 7.23 -18.77 30.72
N ALA A 10 8.47 -18.44 30.35
CA ALA A 10 8.88 -17.07 30.03
C ALA A 10 8.10 -16.55 28.82
N LEU A 11 7.83 -15.24 28.78
CA LEU A 11 7.11 -14.58 27.68
C LEU A 11 7.75 -14.85 26.30
N PHE A 12 9.07 -15.03 26.27
CA PHE A 12 9.86 -15.31 25.07
C PHE A 12 10.27 -16.78 24.94
N SER A 13 9.42 -17.73 25.34
CA SER A 13 9.66 -19.14 25.03
C SER A 13 9.38 -19.43 23.55
N ILE A 14 10.34 -20.01 22.85
CA ILE A 14 10.21 -20.40 21.44
C ILE A 14 9.08 -21.42 21.29
N ASN A 15 8.34 -21.32 20.17
CA ASN A 15 7.28 -22.25 19.83
C ASN A 15 7.80 -23.70 19.84
N PRO A 16 7.20 -24.61 20.63
CA PRO A 16 7.65 -26.01 20.70
C PRO A 16 7.45 -26.75 19.38
N LYS A 17 6.57 -26.25 18.50
CA LYS A 17 6.44 -26.74 17.12
C LYS A 17 7.48 -26.03 16.25
N GLY A 18 8.56 -26.75 15.90
CA GLY A 18 9.66 -26.20 15.09
C GLY A 18 9.23 -25.67 13.72
N GLU A 19 8.17 -26.23 13.12
CA GLU A 19 7.59 -25.75 11.87
C GLU A 19 7.02 -24.33 12.00
N GLU A 20 6.18 -24.08 13.01
CA GLU A 20 5.57 -22.77 13.26
C GLU A 20 6.65 -21.73 13.61
N ALA A 21 7.65 -22.11 14.41
CA ALA A 21 8.80 -21.23 14.70
C ALA A 21 9.55 -20.82 13.42
N THR A 22 9.78 -21.78 12.52
CA THR A 22 10.44 -21.52 11.23
C THR A 22 9.61 -20.57 10.36
N ILE A 23 8.29 -20.78 10.29
CA ILE A 23 7.37 -19.90 9.56
C ILE A 23 7.41 -18.48 10.13
N GLY A 24 7.40 -18.33 11.46
CA GLY A 24 7.51 -17.02 12.11
C GLY A 24 8.82 -16.28 11.81
N ILE A 25 9.95 -17.01 11.74
CA ILE A 25 11.26 -16.46 11.32
C ILE A 25 11.20 -16.00 9.86
N VAL A 26 10.63 -16.81 8.97
CA VAL A 26 10.47 -16.47 7.56
C VAL A 26 9.62 -15.21 7.41
N TYR A 27 8.50 -15.10 8.13
CA TYR A 27 7.61 -13.93 8.07
C TYR A 27 8.31 -12.66 8.52
N SER A 28 8.97 -12.73 9.67
CA SER A 28 9.70 -11.59 10.24
C SER A 28 10.81 -11.15 9.29
N SER A 29 11.57 -12.09 8.73
CA SER A 29 12.69 -11.80 7.83
C SER A 29 12.22 -11.21 6.50
N LEU A 30 11.20 -11.80 5.88
CA LEU A 30 10.61 -11.29 4.64
C LEU A 30 10.02 -9.90 4.86
N ALA A 31 9.25 -9.67 5.92
CA ALA A 31 8.70 -8.32 6.15
C ALA A 31 9.80 -7.30 6.48
N LEU A 32 10.81 -7.66 7.28
CA LEU A 32 11.88 -6.74 7.66
C LEU A 32 12.76 -6.31 6.47
N PHE A 33 12.97 -7.20 5.49
CA PHE A 33 13.85 -6.92 4.36
C PHE A 33 13.37 -5.74 3.49
N ILE A 34 12.06 -5.53 3.34
CA ILE A 34 11.50 -4.43 2.54
C ILE A 34 11.39 -3.11 3.32
N ALA A 35 11.44 -3.15 4.65
CA ALA A 35 11.24 -1.98 5.52
C ALA A 35 12.24 -0.81 5.26
N PRO A 36 13.55 -1.06 5.03
CA PRO A 36 14.48 0.02 4.67
C PRO A 36 14.11 0.71 3.35
N LEU A 37 13.62 -0.04 2.36
CA LEU A 37 13.22 0.52 1.07
C LEU A 37 12.03 1.48 1.23
N TYR A 38 11.02 1.07 1.99
CA TYR A 38 9.89 1.93 2.33
C TYR A 38 10.34 3.20 3.05
N SER A 39 11.23 3.06 4.03
CA SER A 39 11.75 4.20 4.80
C SER A 39 12.40 5.24 3.88
N VAL A 40 13.22 4.81 2.91
CA VAL A 40 13.86 5.70 1.93
C VAL A 40 12.84 6.33 0.98
N VAL A 41 11.91 5.54 0.44
CA VAL A 41 10.87 6.04 -0.50
C VAL A 41 9.99 7.08 0.18
N ILE A 42 9.48 6.78 1.38
CA ILE A 42 8.66 7.69 2.17
C ILE A 42 9.43 8.96 2.50
N TYR A 43 10.70 8.84 2.89
CA TYR A 43 11.56 9.99 3.17
C TYR A 43 11.69 10.92 1.94
N VAL A 44 12.03 10.36 0.77
CA VAL A 44 12.16 11.14 -0.47
C VAL A 44 10.86 11.84 -0.84
N MET A 45 9.74 11.12 -0.82
CA MET A 45 8.44 11.65 -1.21
C MET A 45 7.90 12.70 -0.23
N THR A 46 8.31 12.63 1.04
CA THR A 46 7.89 13.58 2.07
C THR A 46 8.74 14.86 2.07
N LYS A 47 10.05 14.74 1.81
CA LYS A 47 10.99 15.87 1.88
C LYS A 47 11.13 16.64 0.57
N ASP A 48 10.94 15.99 -0.57
CA ASP A 48 11.11 16.63 -1.87
C ASP A 48 9.93 17.58 -2.20
N LYS A 49 10.23 18.87 -2.38
CA LYS A 49 9.21 19.92 -2.63
C LYS A 49 8.46 19.71 -3.94
N GLU A 50 9.13 19.23 -4.97
CA GLU A 50 8.54 18.99 -6.30
C GLU A 50 7.53 17.85 -6.21
N LEU A 51 7.91 16.72 -5.59
CA LEU A 51 7.01 15.59 -5.38
C LEU A 51 5.83 15.98 -4.49
N ARG A 52 6.07 16.69 -3.39
CA ARG A 52 5.00 17.12 -2.47
C ARG A 52 4.00 18.08 -3.11
N SER A 53 4.40 18.84 -4.13
CA SER A 53 3.54 19.80 -4.81
C SER A 53 2.41 19.13 -5.60
N SER A 54 2.61 17.88 -6.04
CA SER A 54 1.59 17.14 -6.79
C SER A 54 0.66 16.36 -5.85
N PRO A 55 -0.66 16.54 -5.94
CA PRO A 55 -1.61 15.74 -5.19
C PRO A 55 -1.49 14.24 -5.44
N GLN A 56 -1.17 13.81 -6.67
CA GLN A 56 -1.03 12.40 -7.00
C GLN A 56 0.15 11.74 -6.28
N TYR A 57 1.28 12.46 -6.16
CA TYR A 57 2.43 11.97 -5.40
C TYR A 57 2.15 11.94 -3.89
N ARG A 58 1.32 12.86 -3.36
CA ARG A 58 0.88 12.81 -1.97
C ARG A 58 0.00 11.58 -1.69
N LEU A 59 -0.96 11.27 -2.56
CA LEU A 59 -1.78 10.06 -2.46
C LEU A 59 -0.93 8.79 -2.55
N MET A 60 0.02 8.76 -3.48
CA MET A 60 0.98 7.66 -3.59
C MET A 60 1.83 7.50 -2.33
N ASN A 61 2.22 8.60 -1.69
CA ASN A 61 2.96 8.54 -0.42
C ASN A 61 2.10 8.00 0.73
N GLN A 62 0.78 8.30 0.74
CA GLN A 62 -0.14 7.72 1.72
C GLN A 62 -0.23 6.20 1.57
N ILE A 63 -0.28 5.67 0.34
CA ILE A 63 -0.21 4.23 0.07
C ILE A 63 1.07 3.64 0.68
N ASN A 64 2.23 4.26 0.42
CA ASN A 64 3.50 3.78 0.99
C ASN A 64 3.51 3.79 2.53
N PHE A 65 2.90 4.79 3.17
CA PHE A 65 2.76 4.82 4.64
C PHE A 65 1.87 3.69 5.17
N LEU A 66 0.75 3.42 4.49
CA LEU A 66 -0.18 2.35 4.85
C LEU A 66 0.50 0.98 4.73
N ASP A 67 1.17 0.71 3.60
CA ASP A 67 1.90 -0.54 3.41
C ASP A 67 3.07 -0.69 4.38
N PHE A 68 3.81 0.40 4.66
CA PHE A 68 4.88 0.35 5.67
C PHE A 68 4.34 -0.01 7.06
N GLY A 69 3.16 0.50 7.42
CA GLY A 69 2.46 0.09 8.63
C GLY A 69 2.09 -1.41 8.62
N GLN A 70 1.64 -1.95 7.47
CA GLN A 70 1.39 -3.39 7.33
C GLN A 70 2.67 -4.21 7.47
N VAL A 71 3.78 -3.78 6.88
CA VAL A 71 5.09 -4.42 7.03
C VAL A 71 5.48 -4.55 8.50
N ILE A 72 5.29 -3.49 9.30
CA ILE A 72 5.52 -3.55 10.74
C ILE A 72 4.62 -4.60 11.41
N CYS A 73 3.33 -4.63 11.05
CA CYS A 73 2.40 -5.63 11.58
C CYS A 73 2.78 -7.06 11.16
N HIS A 74 3.30 -7.28 9.96
CA HIS A 74 3.77 -8.58 9.49
C HIS A 74 5.04 -9.04 10.21
N VAL A 75 5.99 -8.13 10.49
CA VAL A 75 7.15 -8.43 11.35
C VAL A 75 6.68 -8.89 12.72
N LEU A 76 5.76 -8.13 13.34
CA LEU A 76 5.22 -8.47 14.66
C LEU A 76 4.41 -9.77 14.64
N SER A 77 3.67 -10.04 13.57
CA SER A 77 2.97 -11.31 13.37
C SER A 77 3.94 -12.49 13.43
N GLY A 78 5.08 -12.40 12.73
CA GLY A 78 6.13 -13.41 12.79
C GLY A 78 6.70 -13.60 14.21
N ILE A 79 6.95 -12.50 14.94
CA ILE A 79 7.39 -12.53 16.34
C ILE A 79 6.35 -13.22 17.24
N PHE A 80 5.06 -12.94 17.05
CA PHE A 80 3.99 -13.59 17.83
C PHE A 80 3.90 -15.09 17.54
N ILE A 81 4.21 -15.54 16.32
CA ILE A 81 4.27 -16.95 15.96
C ILE A 81 5.50 -17.64 16.60
N ILE A 82 6.66 -16.98 16.59
CA ILE A 82 7.89 -17.49 17.24
C ILE A 82 7.69 -17.64 18.75
N PHE A 83 7.02 -16.67 19.38
CA PHE A 83 6.80 -16.61 20.83
C PHE A 83 5.30 -16.73 21.16
N PRO A 84 4.70 -17.93 21.11
CA PRO A 84 3.27 -18.11 21.30
C PRO A 84 2.76 -17.69 22.69
N GLN A 85 3.64 -17.61 23.70
CA GLN A 85 3.29 -17.11 25.03
C GLN A 85 2.83 -15.65 25.02
N ILE A 86 3.27 -14.84 24.04
CA ILE A 86 2.76 -13.48 23.85
C ILE A 86 1.26 -13.52 23.51
N GLN A 87 0.85 -14.47 22.66
CA GLN A 87 -0.56 -14.65 22.30
C GLN A 87 -1.42 -15.06 23.51
N GLN A 88 -0.86 -15.84 24.43
CA GLN A 88 -1.58 -16.32 25.62
C GLN A 88 -1.63 -15.28 26.75
N ARG A 89 -0.52 -14.56 27.00
CA ARG A 89 -0.41 -13.60 28.10
C ARG A 89 -0.87 -12.19 27.73
N LEU A 90 -0.73 -11.79 26.47
CA LEU A 90 -1.12 -10.49 25.94
C LEU A 90 -2.06 -10.63 24.73
N PRO A 91 -3.17 -11.39 24.85
CA PRO A 91 -4.07 -11.62 23.71
C PRO A 91 -4.60 -10.31 23.14
N ALA A 92 -4.96 -9.36 24.00
CA ALA A 92 -5.50 -8.07 23.56
C ALA A 92 -4.54 -7.31 22.64
N LEU A 93 -3.24 -7.34 22.94
CA LEU A 93 -2.21 -6.70 22.13
C LEU A 93 -2.11 -7.35 20.75
N VAL A 94 -2.06 -8.67 20.69
CA VAL A 94 -1.97 -9.43 19.42
C VAL A 94 -3.18 -9.16 18.54
N ARG A 95 -4.38 -9.17 19.12
CA ARG A 95 -5.62 -8.89 18.39
C ARG A 95 -5.69 -7.45 17.87
N ILE A 96 -5.19 -6.47 18.64
CA ILE A 96 -5.05 -5.07 18.19
C ILE A 96 -4.12 -4.98 16.97
N PHE A 97 -3.01 -5.69 16.96
CA PHE A 97 -2.11 -5.70 15.79
C PHE A 97 -2.76 -6.32 14.55
N GLY A 98 -3.48 -7.43 14.69
CA GLY A 98 -4.25 -8.01 13.60
C GLY A 98 -5.29 -7.05 13.02
N CYS A 99 -6.05 -6.39 13.90
CA CYS A 99 -7.02 -5.37 13.50
C CYS A 99 -6.35 -4.14 12.83
N THR A 100 -5.18 -3.73 13.33
CA THR A 100 -4.40 -2.64 12.75
C THR A 100 -3.93 -2.99 11.34
N ALA A 101 -3.35 -4.18 11.14
CA ALA A 101 -2.94 -4.65 9.82
C ALA A 101 -4.11 -4.63 8.83
N ASN A 102 -5.26 -5.16 9.26
CA ASN A 102 -6.46 -5.20 8.43
C ASN A 102 -7.02 -3.81 8.11
N SER A 103 -7.02 -2.89 9.09
CA SER A 103 -7.54 -1.54 8.88
C SER A 103 -6.65 -0.71 7.96
N LEU A 104 -5.33 -0.92 8.03
CA LEU A 104 -4.37 -0.34 7.09
C LEU A 104 -4.62 -0.85 5.66
N TRP A 105 -4.94 -2.15 5.52
CA TRP A 105 -5.36 -2.73 4.23
C TRP A 105 -6.64 -2.10 3.70
N LEU A 106 -7.67 -1.95 4.55
CA LEU A 106 -8.91 -1.31 4.15
C LEU A 106 -8.72 0.16 3.75
N ALA A 107 -7.79 0.87 4.37
CA ALA A 107 -7.46 2.25 4.02
C ALA A 107 -6.80 2.39 2.64
N LEU A 108 -6.20 1.33 2.08
CA LEU A 108 -5.59 1.38 0.75
C LEU A 108 -6.64 1.60 -0.34
N PHE A 109 -7.80 0.95 -0.26
CA PHE A 109 -8.85 1.00 -1.27
C PHE A 109 -9.36 2.40 -1.60
N PRO A 110 -9.81 3.22 -0.63
CA PRO A 110 -10.25 4.58 -0.93
C PRO A 110 -9.12 5.45 -1.49
N VAL A 111 -7.89 5.31 -1.00
CA VAL A 111 -6.73 6.08 -1.50
C VAL A 111 -6.41 5.68 -2.95
N MET A 112 -6.40 4.39 -3.26
CA MET A 112 -6.19 3.88 -4.62
C MET A 112 -7.28 4.32 -5.59
N SER A 113 -8.54 4.25 -5.18
CA SER A 113 -9.68 4.72 -5.97
C SER A 113 -9.58 6.21 -6.28
N VAL A 114 -9.30 7.04 -5.27
CA VAL A 114 -9.14 8.49 -5.44
C VAL A 114 -7.95 8.81 -6.36
N LEU A 115 -6.83 8.07 -6.24
CA LEU A 115 -5.68 8.21 -7.12
C LEU A 115 -6.04 7.89 -8.58
N ALA A 116 -6.77 6.80 -8.83
CA ALA A 116 -7.18 6.40 -10.17
C ALA A 116 -8.15 7.42 -10.80
N ILE A 117 -9.16 7.88 -10.04
CA ILE A 117 -10.13 8.87 -10.53
C ILE A 117 -9.46 10.24 -10.74
N SER A 118 -8.55 10.65 -9.85
CA SER A 118 -7.79 11.88 -10.03
C SER A 118 -6.96 11.86 -11.32
N ARG A 119 -6.33 10.72 -11.64
CA ARG A 119 -5.56 10.54 -12.87
C ARG A 119 -6.41 10.70 -14.13
N ILE A 120 -7.57 10.04 -14.20
CA ILE A 120 -8.45 10.16 -15.37
C ILE A 120 -8.97 11.59 -15.57
N LEU A 121 -9.33 12.29 -14.49
CA LEU A 121 -9.79 13.68 -14.56
C LEU A 121 -8.70 14.63 -15.07
N VAL A 122 -7.44 14.43 -14.64
CA VAL A 122 -6.29 15.20 -15.14
C VAL A 122 -6.02 14.89 -16.62
N ILE A 123 -6.08 13.62 -17.02
CA ILE A 123 -5.82 13.19 -18.40
C ILE A 123 -6.89 13.74 -19.36
N ARG A 124 -8.17 13.70 -18.95
CA ARG A 124 -9.30 14.30 -19.66
C ARG A 124 -9.29 15.83 -19.63
N ARG A 125 -8.31 16.46 -18.97
CA ARG A 125 -8.20 17.90 -18.76
C ARG A 125 -9.43 18.53 -18.08
N VAL A 126 -10.20 17.73 -17.33
CA VAL A 126 -11.36 18.21 -16.57
C VAL A 126 -10.90 18.99 -15.33
N ILE A 127 -9.76 18.61 -14.76
CA ILE A 127 -9.15 19.27 -13.60
C ILE A 127 -7.68 19.63 -13.86
N GLN A 128 -7.19 20.64 -13.15
CA GLN A 128 -5.76 20.96 -13.16
C GLN A 128 -4.95 19.90 -12.41
N PRO A 129 -3.72 19.58 -12.85
CA PRO A 129 -2.87 18.57 -12.19
C PRO A 129 -2.56 18.85 -10.71
N LYS A 130 -2.73 20.09 -10.26
CA LYS A 130 -2.40 20.55 -8.90
C LYS A 130 -3.58 20.50 -7.93
N GLU A 131 -4.78 20.20 -8.41
CA GLU A 131 -6.00 20.28 -7.61
C GLU A 131 -6.70 18.93 -7.51
N ILE A 132 -7.21 18.59 -6.32
CA ILE A 132 -8.12 17.46 -6.14
C ILE A 132 -9.52 18.06 -5.99
N PRO A 133 -10.51 17.62 -6.80
CA PRO A 133 -11.88 18.10 -6.71
C PRO A 133 -12.49 17.78 -5.33
N LEU A 134 -13.43 18.61 -4.88
CA LEU A 134 -14.06 18.48 -3.56
C LEU A 134 -14.67 17.09 -3.35
N ALA A 135 -15.35 16.55 -4.38
CA ALA A 135 -15.96 15.22 -4.32
C ALA A 135 -14.93 14.12 -3.96
N LEU A 136 -13.74 14.15 -4.56
CA LEU A 136 -12.69 13.17 -4.25
C LEU A 136 -12.09 13.36 -2.86
N LYS A 137 -12.03 14.60 -2.35
CA LYS A 137 -11.64 14.86 -0.96
C LYS A 137 -12.67 14.27 0.01
N VAL A 138 -13.97 14.44 -0.28
CA VAL A 138 -15.06 13.88 0.54
C VAL A 138 -14.98 12.36 0.56
N VAL A 139 -14.82 11.70 -0.60
CA VAL A 139 -14.63 10.23 -0.68
C VAL A 139 -13.42 9.78 0.14
N MET A 140 -12.30 10.50 0.07
CA MET A 140 -11.11 10.19 0.85
C MET A 140 -11.37 10.30 2.36
N VAL A 141 -12.06 11.36 2.81
CA VAL A 141 -12.43 11.53 4.23
C VAL A 141 -13.36 10.42 4.71
N ILE A 142 -14.39 10.08 3.92
CA ILE A 142 -15.30 8.97 4.22
C ILE A 142 -14.52 7.65 4.32
N GLY A 143 -13.62 7.37 3.38
CA GLY A 143 -12.78 6.19 3.39
C GLY A 143 -11.90 6.09 4.65
N TRP A 144 -11.26 7.18 5.05
CA TRP A 144 -10.46 7.22 6.28
C TRP A 144 -11.31 7.06 7.54
N MET A 145 -12.47 7.72 7.61
CA MET A 145 -13.40 7.55 8.73
C MET A 145 -13.88 6.10 8.85
N TYR A 146 -14.16 5.44 7.72
CA TYR A 146 -14.49 4.03 7.69
C TYR A 146 -13.35 3.16 8.23
N SER A 147 -12.12 3.31 7.71
CA SER A 147 -10.97 2.52 8.15
C SER A 147 -10.65 2.73 9.64
N ILE A 148 -10.73 3.97 10.13
CA ILE A 148 -10.55 4.29 11.56
C ILE A 148 -11.69 3.70 12.39
N GLY A 149 -12.93 3.75 11.89
CA GLY A 149 -14.09 3.14 12.55
C GLY A 149 -13.95 1.63 12.70
N VAL A 150 -13.53 0.94 11.64
CA VAL A 150 -13.24 -0.51 11.67
C VAL A 150 -12.11 -0.82 12.65
N TRP A 151 -11.05 0.01 12.65
CA TRP A 151 -9.93 -0.14 13.58
C TRP A 151 -10.37 -0.01 15.04
N LEU A 152 -11.04 1.09 15.39
CA LEU A 152 -11.54 1.32 16.74
C LEU A 152 -12.51 0.22 17.18
N TRP A 153 -13.44 -0.17 16.29
CA TRP A 153 -14.38 -1.24 16.59
C TRP A 153 -13.69 -2.58 16.83
N GLY A 154 -12.70 -2.94 16.01
CA GLY A 154 -11.94 -4.18 16.20
C GLY A 154 -11.05 -4.15 17.43
N CYS A 155 -10.48 -3.00 17.78
CA CYS A 155 -9.77 -2.80 19.06
C CYS A 155 -10.69 -2.97 20.27
N ILE A 156 -11.96 -2.55 20.19
CA ILE A 156 -12.92 -2.69 21.31
C ILE A 156 -13.45 -4.12 21.39
N THR A 157 -13.92 -4.68 20.26
CA THR A 157 -14.58 -5.99 20.20
C THR A 157 -13.62 -7.17 20.18
N GLN A 158 -12.34 -6.91 19.91
CA GLN A 158 -11.28 -7.92 19.89
C GLN A 158 -11.61 -9.04 18.88
N ASN A 159 -12.06 -8.65 17.68
CA ASN A 159 -12.64 -9.54 16.66
C ASN A 159 -11.62 -10.29 15.78
N PHE A 160 -10.33 -9.93 15.83
CA PHE A 160 -9.25 -10.66 15.16
C PHE A 160 -8.56 -11.61 16.13
N TYR A 161 -8.02 -12.71 15.62
CA TYR A 161 -7.11 -13.57 16.37
C TYR A 161 -6.08 -14.21 15.45
N LEU A 162 -4.95 -14.61 16.04
CA LEU A 162 -3.89 -15.34 15.38
C LEU A 162 -3.99 -16.80 15.85
N THR A 163 -4.19 -17.74 14.92
CA THR A 163 -4.20 -19.18 15.22
C THR A 163 -3.14 -19.90 14.42
N GLY A 164 -2.24 -20.58 15.13
CA GLY A 164 -1.07 -21.20 14.51
C GLY A 164 -0.24 -20.12 13.81
N VAL A 165 -0.28 -20.13 12.48
CA VAL A 165 0.51 -19.23 11.62
C VAL A 165 -0.35 -18.24 10.81
N GLY A 166 -1.67 -18.23 11.00
CA GLY A 166 -2.60 -17.41 10.21
C GLY A 166 -3.54 -16.53 11.03
N TRP A 167 -3.86 -15.38 10.46
CA TRP A 167 -4.88 -14.47 10.98
C TRP A 167 -6.29 -14.94 10.59
N SER A 168 -7.24 -14.78 11.50
CA SER A 168 -8.65 -15.12 11.27
C SER A 168 -9.59 -14.19 12.05
N TYR A 169 -10.84 -14.12 11.57
CA TYR A 169 -11.94 -13.44 12.25
C TYR A 169 -12.59 -14.33 13.30
N ASP A 170 -12.67 -13.86 14.54
CA ASP A 170 -13.43 -14.51 15.61
C ASP A 170 -14.92 -14.23 15.40
N LEU A 171 -15.57 -15.06 14.57
CA LEU A 171 -16.98 -14.89 14.18
C LEU A 171 -17.97 -14.98 15.35
N SER A 172 -17.51 -15.41 16.54
CA SER A 172 -18.30 -15.37 17.77
C SER A 172 -18.45 -13.95 18.34
N LYS A 173 -17.58 -13.02 17.95
CA LYS A 173 -17.55 -11.65 18.47
C LYS A 173 -18.49 -10.74 17.70
N MET A 174 -19.04 -9.77 18.43
CA MET A 174 -20.02 -8.83 17.91
C MET A 174 -19.47 -8.07 16.70
N GLY A 175 -20.20 -8.12 15.58
CA GLY A 175 -19.85 -7.40 14.37
C GLY A 175 -18.73 -8.04 13.54
N ALA A 176 -18.10 -9.14 13.97
CA ALA A 176 -17.05 -9.80 13.17
C ALA A 176 -17.57 -10.29 11.81
N LYS A 177 -18.76 -10.91 11.79
CA LYS A 177 -19.44 -11.33 10.55
C LYS A 177 -19.78 -10.14 9.65
N THR A 178 -20.28 -9.06 10.25
CA THR A 178 -20.64 -7.84 9.52
C THR A 178 -19.40 -7.17 8.93
N LEU A 179 -18.32 -7.07 9.69
CA LEU A 179 -17.05 -6.51 9.24
C LEU A 179 -16.47 -7.32 8.09
N SER A 180 -16.36 -8.64 8.23
CA SER A 180 -15.89 -9.51 7.14
C SER A 180 -16.73 -9.37 5.87
N ALA A 181 -18.06 -9.27 5.99
CA ALA A 181 -18.93 -9.01 4.84
C ALA A 181 -18.68 -7.63 4.21
N LEU A 182 -18.53 -6.59 5.04
CA LEU A 182 -18.26 -5.23 4.58
C LEU A 182 -16.90 -5.12 3.86
N GLU A 183 -15.90 -5.91 4.25
CA GLU A 183 -14.63 -5.99 3.51
C GLU A 183 -14.87 -6.40 2.06
N TRP A 184 -15.67 -7.45 1.85
CA TRP A 184 -16.00 -7.91 0.51
C TRP A 184 -16.69 -6.81 -0.30
N TYR A 185 -17.72 -6.19 0.28
CA TYR A 185 -18.52 -5.15 -0.38
C TYR A 185 -17.78 -3.83 -0.59
N LEU A 186 -16.72 -3.54 0.17
CA LEU A 186 -15.90 -2.35 -0.04
C LEU A 186 -14.76 -2.63 -1.04
N CYS A 187 -14.06 -3.75 -0.87
CA CYS A 187 -12.86 -4.05 -1.65
C CYS A 187 -13.19 -4.32 -3.11
N PHE A 188 -14.18 -5.16 -3.43
CA PHE A 188 -14.48 -5.54 -4.81
C PHE A 188 -14.97 -4.36 -5.67
N PRO A 189 -15.95 -3.56 -5.24
CA PRO A 189 -16.36 -2.37 -6.01
C PRO A 189 -15.23 -1.36 -6.16
N SER A 190 -14.41 -1.15 -5.12
CA SER A 190 -13.26 -0.24 -5.21
C SER A 190 -12.21 -0.73 -6.22
N LEU A 191 -11.91 -2.03 -6.22
CA LEU A 191 -11.00 -2.64 -7.20
C LEU A 191 -11.57 -2.57 -8.62
N GLY A 192 -12.85 -2.89 -8.79
CA GLY A 192 -13.55 -2.80 -10.07
C GLY A 192 -13.56 -1.38 -10.62
N LEU A 193 -13.90 -0.39 -9.79
CA LEU A 193 -13.88 1.02 -10.15
C LEU A 193 -12.48 1.48 -10.57
N THR A 194 -11.45 1.09 -9.81
CA THR A 194 -10.05 1.39 -10.11
C THR A 194 -9.64 0.80 -11.45
N TYR A 195 -9.98 -0.47 -11.71
CA TYR A 195 -9.66 -1.15 -12.96
C TYR A 195 -10.36 -0.52 -14.16
N ILE A 196 -11.66 -0.23 -14.07
CA ILE A 196 -12.44 0.43 -15.13
C ILE A 196 -11.85 1.82 -15.42
N ALA A 197 -11.46 2.58 -14.39
CA ALA A 197 -10.83 3.89 -14.57
C ALA A 197 -9.51 3.79 -15.34
N TYR A 198 -8.65 2.81 -15.00
CA TYR A 198 -7.40 2.59 -15.73
C TYR A 198 -7.62 2.08 -17.16
N LEU A 199 -8.60 1.22 -17.39
CA LEU A 199 -8.98 0.79 -18.75
C LEU A 199 -9.46 1.98 -19.59
N ALA A 200 -10.29 2.85 -19.01
CA ALA A 200 -10.75 4.07 -19.67
C ALA A 200 -9.59 5.03 -20.01
N ILE A 201 -8.55 5.10 -19.15
CA ILE A 201 -7.33 5.87 -19.44
C ILE A 201 -6.63 5.32 -20.68
N VAL A 202 -6.38 4.01 -20.76
CA VAL A 202 -5.71 3.39 -21.91
C VAL A 202 -6.52 3.57 -23.19
N ILE A 203 -7.83 3.30 -23.14
CA ILE A 203 -8.71 3.48 -24.29
C ILE A 203 -8.69 4.93 -24.76
N HIS A 204 -8.77 5.90 -23.84
CA HIS A 204 -8.71 7.31 -24.20
C HIS A 204 -7.37 7.68 -24.86
N VAL A 205 -6.24 7.23 -24.31
CA VAL A 205 -4.90 7.46 -24.88
C VAL A 205 -4.76 6.83 -26.27
N GLU A 206 -5.31 5.63 -26.48
CA GLU A 206 -5.31 4.94 -27.79
C GLU A 206 -6.32 5.54 -28.79
N MET A 207 -7.42 6.15 -28.34
CA MET A 207 -8.38 6.81 -29.23
C MET A 207 -7.91 8.20 -29.66
N THR A 208 -7.28 8.97 -28.76
CA THR A 208 -6.66 10.28 -29.08
C THR A 208 -5.45 10.14 -30.02
N ARG A 209 -5.02 8.91 -30.30
CA ARG A 209 -4.01 8.52 -31.30
C ARG A 209 -4.27 9.04 -32.72
N ARG A 210 -5.53 9.30 -33.09
CA ARG A 210 -5.85 9.72 -34.46
C ARG A 210 -5.37 11.14 -34.80
N ASP A 211 -5.06 11.96 -33.80
CA ASP A 211 -4.84 13.40 -34.04
C ASP A 211 -3.42 13.93 -33.77
N MET A 212 -2.50 13.21 -33.11
CA MET A 212 -1.14 13.75 -32.84
C MET A 212 -0.01 12.69 -32.79
N THR A 213 0.91 12.76 -33.75
CA THR A 213 2.13 11.93 -33.91
C THR A 213 3.26 12.22 -32.90
N THR A 214 3.12 13.18 -31.99
CA THR A 214 4.23 13.70 -31.15
C THR A 214 4.31 13.16 -29.72
N ASN A 215 3.46 12.21 -29.31
CA ASN A 215 3.29 11.84 -27.88
C ASN A 215 3.69 10.39 -27.49
N THR A 216 4.63 9.78 -28.19
CA THR A 216 5.07 8.38 -27.96
C THR A 216 5.57 8.10 -26.53
N ASN A 217 6.31 9.04 -25.92
CA ASN A 217 6.80 8.90 -24.53
C ASN A 217 5.68 8.91 -23.49
N ARG A 218 4.64 9.73 -23.70
CA ARG A 218 3.47 9.77 -22.81
C ARG A 218 2.70 8.47 -22.88
N ARG A 219 2.47 7.91 -24.07
CA ARG A 219 1.81 6.60 -24.25
C ARG A 219 2.54 5.48 -23.51
N GLY A 220 3.87 5.42 -23.65
CA GLY A 220 4.68 4.41 -22.97
C GLY A 220 4.59 4.47 -21.44
N GLN A 221 4.42 5.67 -20.88
CA GLN A 221 4.19 5.85 -19.44
C GLN A 221 2.78 5.43 -19.02
N GLU A 222 1.75 5.79 -19.78
CA GLU A 222 0.36 5.42 -19.45
C GLU A 222 0.11 3.90 -19.56
N ILE A 223 0.65 3.25 -20.59
CA ILE A 223 0.56 1.79 -20.74
C ILE A 223 1.27 1.08 -19.58
N LYS A 224 2.43 1.58 -19.16
CA LYS A 224 3.13 1.08 -17.98
C LYS A 224 2.23 1.23 -16.74
N ILE A 225 1.67 2.41 -16.50
CA ILE A 225 0.78 2.64 -15.35
C ILE A 225 -0.44 1.69 -15.38
N PHE A 226 -1.03 1.45 -16.55
CA PHE A 226 -2.11 0.48 -16.69
C PHE A 226 -1.66 -0.95 -16.37
N LEU A 227 -0.52 -1.38 -16.92
CA LEU A 227 0.02 -2.70 -16.62
C LEU A 227 0.27 -2.89 -15.13
N GLN A 228 0.79 -1.86 -14.45
CA GLN A 228 0.95 -1.83 -13.00
C GLN A 228 -0.38 -2.05 -12.28
N ALA A 229 -1.40 -1.27 -12.66
CA ALA A 229 -2.71 -1.34 -12.05
C ALA A 229 -3.40 -2.69 -12.32
N THR A 230 -3.22 -3.27 -13.50
CA THR A 230 -3.75 -4.58 -13.87
C THR A 230 -3.09 -5.70 -13.06
N ILE A 231 -1.75 -5.68 -12.92
CA ILE A 231 -1.04 -6.64 -12.07
C ILE A 231 -1.52 -6.54 -10.62
N LEU A 232 -1.61 -5.31 -10.10
CA LEU A 232 -2.07 -5.06 -8.74
C LEU A 232 -3.52 -5.52 -8.55
N PHE A 233 -4.41 -5.21 -9.49
CA PHE A 233 -5.81 -5.63 -9.47
C PHE A 233 -5.95 -7.15 -9.44
N CYS A 234 -5.28 -7.86 -10.35
CA CYS A 234 -5.34 -9.32 -10.40
C CYS A 234 -4.81 -9.95 -9.10
N TYR A 235 -3.70 -9.41 -8.58
CA TYR A 235 -3.09 -9.90 -7.35
C TYR A 235 -3.98 -9.66 -6.13
N MET A 236 -4.49 -8.43 -5.93
CA MET A 236 -5.38 -8.09 -4.82
C MET A 236 -6.71 -8.85 -4.88
N SER A 237 -7.28 -9.01 -6.08
CA SER A 237 -8.51 -9.78 -6.25
C SER A 237 -8.30 -11.25 -5.87
N THR A 238 -7.17 -11.84 -6.30
CA THR A 238 -6.82 -13.22 -5.94
C THR A 238 -6.66 -13.37 -4.43
N LEU A 239 -5.96 -12.43 -3.77
CA LEU A 239 -5.78 -12.44 -2.32
C LEU A 239 -7.11 -12.37 -1.55
N ILE A 240 -8.05 -11.50 -1.96
CA ILE A 240 -9.35 -11.40 -1.30
C ILE A 240 -10.19 -12.66 -1.52
N ILE A 241 -10.21 -13.20 -2.74
CA ILE A 241 -10.94 -14.44 -3.04
C ILE A 241 -10.41 -15.57 -2.17
N LEU A 242 -9.08 -15.72 -2.09
CA LEU A 242 -8.45 -16.74 -1.26
C LEU A 242 -8.70 -16.49 0.24
N TRP A 243 -8.64 -15.25 0.72
CA TRP A 243 -8.92 -14.93 2.12
C TRP A 243 -10.29 -15.40 2.60
N HIS A 244 -11.34 -15.22 1.78
CA HIS A 244 -12.69 -15.60 2.15
C HIS A 244 -13.07 -17.05 1.80
N ASN A 245 -12.45 -17.66 0.78
CA ASN A 245 -12.88 -18.97 0.28
C ASN A 245 -11.84 -20.08 0.47
N ALA A 246 -10.60 -19.77 0.86
CA ALA A 246 -9.55 -20.79 0.87
C ALA A 246 -9.88 -21.93 1.84
N VAL A 247 -10.52 -21.65 2.97
CA VAL A 247 -10.88 -22.68 3.97
C VAL A 247 -11.82 -23.74 3.38
N ASP A 248 -12.73 -23.32 2.50
CA ASP A 248 -13.67 -24.22 1.81
C ASP A 248 -13.03 -24.91 0.60
N TRP A 249 -12.06 -24.26 -0.04
CA TRP A 249 -11.44 -24.74 -1.30
C TRP A 249 -10.23 -25.64 -1.09
N PHE A 250 -9.51 -25.49 0.01
CA PHE A 250 -8.26 -26.18 0.26
C PHE A 250 -8.24 -26.86 1.62
N HIS A 251 -7.51 -27.97 1.71
CA HIS A 251 -7.15 -28.56 3.00
C HIS A 251 -6.19 -27.60 3.73
N MET A 252 -6.68 -26.97 4.79
CA MET A 252 -5.97 -26.00 5.61
C MET A 252 -4.94 -26.67 6.51
N THR A 253 -3.77 -26.97 5.93
CA THR A 253 -2.56 -27.31 6.69
C THR A 253 -1.83 -26.03 7.13
N SER A 254 -0.94 -26.14 8.12
CA SER A 254 -0.06 -25.04 8.54
C SER A 254 0.69 -24.45 7.35
N THR A 255 1.19 -25.30 6.43
CA THR A 255 1.87 -24.89 5.20
C THR A 255 0.96 -24.12 4.25
N THR A 256 -0.28 -24.58 4.01
CA THR A 256 -1.23 -23.90 3.11
C THR A 256 -1.55 -22.50 3.63
N ILE A 257 -1.84 -22.38 4.93
CA ILE A 257 -2.08 -21.11 5.60
C ILE A 257 -0.83 -20.24 5.53
N ALA A 258 0.35 -20.86 5.69
CA ALA A 258 1.61 -20.15 5.66
C ALA A 258 1.92 -19.54 4.30
N ILE A 259 1.63 -20.27 3.22
CA ILE A 259 1.78 -19.80 1.84
C ILE A 259 0.82 -18.65 1.57
N LEU A 260 -0.45 -18.77 1.98
CA LEU A 260 -1.44 -17.72 1.79
C LEU A 260 -1.02 -16.42 2.51
N ASN A 261 -0.61 -16.50 3.77
CA ASN A 261 -0.12 -15.36 4.53
C ASN A 261 1.22 -14.82 3.99
N SER A 262 2.08 -15.67 3.41
CA SER A 262 3.28 -15.20 2.71
C SER A 262 2.94 -14.37 1.48
N ALA A 263 1.87 -14.72 0.74
CA ALA A 263 1.40 -13.90 -0.38
C ALA A 263 0.96 -12.50 0.08
N TRP A 264 0.33 -12.38 1.26
CA TRP A 264 0.06 -11.08 1.86
C TRP A 264 1.32 -10.28 2.21
N ILE A 265 2.39 -10.94 2.67
CA ILE A 265 3.68 -10.26 2.89
C ILE A 265 4.29 -9.80 1.56
N PHE A 266 4.26 -10.65 0.52
CA PHE A 266 4.75 -10.29 -0.81
C PHE A 266 3.94 -9.18 -1.48
N PHE A 267 2.65 -9.02 -1.14
CA PHE A 267 1.87 -7.85 -1.56
C PHE A 267 2.60 -6.54 -1.21
N SER A 268 3.14 -6.47 0.01
CA SER A 268 3.86 -5.30 0.51
C SER A 268 5.13 -4.99 -0.30
N TYR A 269 5.63 -5.91 -1.12
CA TYR A 269 6.78 -5.65 -2.00
C TYR A 269 6.38 -4.96 -3.30
N LEU A 270 5.16 -5.20 -3.77
CA LEU A 270 4.71 -4.75 -5.09
C LEU A 270 4.75 -3.23 -5.20
N ASN A 271 4.20 -2.51 -4.23
CA ASN A 271 4.05 -1.06 -4.32
C ASN A 271 5.38 -0.29 -4.47
N PRO A 272 6.40 -0.43 -3.60
CA PRO A 272 7.66 0.29 -3.71
C PRO A 272 8.48 -0.18 -4.92
N LEU A 273 8.47 -1.48 -5.23
CA LEU A 273 9.20 -2.01 -6.38
C LEU A 273 8.62 -1.51 -7.70
N LEU A 274 7.30 -1.54 -7.86
CA LEU A 274 6.62 -1.00 -9.03
C LEU A 274 6.81 0.52 -9.12
N LEU A 275 6.74 1.24 -8.00
CA LEU A 275 7.01 2.68 -7.96
C LEU A 275 8.43 3.00 -8.44
N LEU A 276 9.44 2.25 -8.00
CA LEU A 276 10.83 2.45 -8.44
C LEU A 276 11.07 1.98 -9.87
N ALA A 277 10.47 0.88 -10.30
CA ALA A 277 10.63 0.37 -11.66
C ALA A 277 10.02 1.34 -12.69
N MET A 278 8.91 1.98 -12.35
CA MET A 278 8.05 2.66 -13.32
C MET A 278 8.07 4.18 -13.20
N ASN A 279 8.42 4.74 -12.03
CA ASN A 279 8.52 6.19 -11.83
C ASN A 279 9.98 6.68 -11.90
N HIS A 280 10.38 7.11 -13.10
CA HIS A 280 11.75 7.58 -13.35
C HIS A 280 12.20 8.70 -12.38
N THR A 281 11.31 9.65 -12.07
CA THR A 281 11.62 10.78 -11.18
C THR A 281 11.93 10.30 -9.77
N ILE A 282 11.08 9.45 -9.19
CA ILE A 282 11.29 8.90 -7.84
C ILE A 282 12.54 8.00 -7.84
N ARG A 283 12.69 7.12 -8.83
CA ARG A 283 13.86 6.25 -8.96
C ARG A 283 15.16 7.05 -8.97
N LYS A 284 15.23 8.12 -9.75
CA LYS A 284 16.44 8.97 -9.81
C LYS A 284 16.76 9.56 -8.44
N LYS A 285 15.76 10.11 -7.73
CA LYS A 285 15.94 10.72 -6.40
C LYS A 285 16.33 9.69 -5.33
N VAL A 286 15.72 8.50 -5.36
CA VAL A 286 16.04 7.39 -4.45
C VAL A 286 17.44 6.83 -4.73
N MET A 287 17.82 6.64 -6.00
CA MET A 287 19.16 6.18 -6.36
C MET A 287 20.26 7.16 -5.94
N VAL A 288 19.99 8.46 -5.91
CA VAL A 288 20.96 9.45 -5.39
C VAL A 288 21.25 9.22 -3.91
N ILE A 289 20.24 8.85 -3.11
CA ILE A 289 20.44 8.52 -1.69
C ILE A 289 21.19 7.20 -1.54
N PHE A 290 20.81 6.15 -2.29
CA PHE A 290 21.48 4.84 -2.20
C PHE A 290 22.91 4.84 -2.71
N LYS A 291 23.21 5.61 -3.76
CA LYS A 291 24.59 5.75 -4.23
C LYS A 291 25.44 6.57 -3.25
N GLY A 292 24.81 7.43 -2.45
CA GLY A 292 25.47 8.34 -1.53
C GLY A 292 26.41 9.31 -2.26
N TYR A 293 26.67 10.47 -1.67
CA TYR A 293 28.05 10.81 -1.33
C TYR A 293 29.17 10.68 -2.39
N SER A 294 28.88 10.78 -3.69
CA SER A 294 29.86 10.79 -4.77
C SER A 294 29.42 11.79 -5.84
N ARG A 295 29.34 13.06 -5.41
CA ARG A 295 29.68 14.28 -6.16
C ARG A 295 29.26 15.50 -5.35
N GLU A 296 30.20 16.09 -4.63
CA GLU A 296 30.39 17.53 -4.75
C GLU A 296 30.37 17.86 -6.25
N GLY A 297 29.44 18.72 -6.69
CA GLY A 297 29.30 19.08 -8.11
C GLY A 297 27.90 18.98 -8.72
N PHE A 298 26.84 19.22 -7.95
CA PHE A 298 25.57 19.70 -8.54
C PHE A 298 25.17 21.04 -7.93
N THR A 299 26.12 21.96 -7.91
CA THR A 299 25.86 23.40 -7.93
C THR A 299 25.17 23.76 -9.25
N GLY A 300 23.88 24.12 -9.17
CA GLY A 300 23.38 25.33 -9.81
C GLY A 300 23.34 25.47 -11.35
N SER A 301 22.88 24.49 -12.13
CA SER A 301 22.74 24.70 -13.60
C SER A 301 21.46 24.19 -14.28
N VAL A 302 20.33 24.06 -13.58
CA VAL A 302 19.01 23.89 -14.25
C VAL A 302 18.00 24.96 -13.83
N PHE A 303 18.46 26.00 -13.14
CA PHE A 303 17.68 27.19 -12.78
C PHE A 303 18.17 28.42 -13.57
N PHE A 304 18.29 28.28 -14.89
CA PHE A 304 18.29 29.44 -15.80
C PHE A 304 17.28 29.16 -16.91
N ILE A 305 16.01 29.25 -16.54
CA ILE A 305 14.98 29.64 -17.50
C ILE A 305 15.28 31.09 -17.84
N ASN A 306 16.02 31.27 -18.93
CA ASN A 306 15.79 32.27 -19.96
C ASN A 306 14.85 33.43 -19.56
N LEU A 307 15.37 34.38 -18.77
CA LEU A 307 14.75 35.67 -18.48
C LEU A 307 15.75 36.79 -18.81
N SER A 308 16.20 36.82 -20.08
CA SER A 308 16.87 38.01 -20.63
C SER A 308 16.81 38.03 -22.15
N LYS A 309 15.61 38.13 -22.72
CA LYS A 309 15.43 38.62 -24.11
C LYS A 309 14.00 39.07 -24.38
N THR A 310 13.59 40.14 -23.70
CA THR A 310 12.54 41.05 -24.18
C THR A 310 13.10 42.46 -24.11
N ARG A 311 13.85 42.88 -25.14
CA ARG A 311 14.01 44.31 -25.43
C ARG A 311 12.70 44.81 -26.01
N PRO A 312 12.08 45.87 -25.47
CA PRO A 312 11.06 46.61 -26.20
C PRO A 312 11.71 47.46 -27.32
N PRO A 313 10.95 47.80 -28.38
CA PRO A 313 11.45 48.58 -29.50
C PRO A 313 11.64 50.08 -29.15
N SER A 314 12.49 50.69 -29.97
CA SER A 314 13.04 52.05 -29.99
C SER A 314 12.07 53.23 -29.87
N ILE A 315 12.55 54.35 -29.32
CA ILE A 315 12.21 55.72 -29.78
C ILE A 315 13.47 56.60 -29.75
N THR A 316 13.89 57.08 -30.92
CA THR A 316 14.80 58.22 -31.14
C THR A 316 14.03 59.54 -31.02
N PRO A 317 14.60 60.61 -30.46
CA PRO A 317 14.17 61.97 -30.76
C PRO A 317 15.12 62.61 -31.79
N GLY A 318 14.51 63.25 -32.80
CA GLY A 318 15.12 64.37 -33.50
C GLY A 318 14.98 65.67 -32.70
#